data_AF-E9SXN9-F1
#
_entry.id   AF-E9SXN9-F1
#
_cell.length_a   1.000
_cell.length_b   1.000
_cell.length_c   1.000
_cell.angle_alpha   90.00
_cell.angle_beta   90.00
_cell.angle_gamma   90.00
#
_symmetry.space_group_name_H-M   'P 1'
#
loop_
_entity.id
_entity.type
_entity.pdbx_description
1 polymer ?
#
loop_
_entity_poly.entity_id
_entity_poly.type
_entity_poly.pdbx_seq_one_letter_code
_entity_poly.pdbx_strand_id
1 'polypeptide(L)'
;MTDLPPELTWGAWVPLHGISRNPTIPRTPGVYRVRRTGRVDLDYVGQTGRSLRGRLGALSRCHSDTMPYRDPHTAAPALWALRHSTGCEFEASAMTTTGDPLLRLGREALEIGLHRQTHGASPTVQFGRVPVGYRASSPNNARLVAAGNRFRGGPYSGPTLAEHRAGTSPVGRLTPDPHAPSWCGHQWSPWRPLHDVSRDLTTPATGLYRIRGDADRALLYVGQGVLPARPRAHLAKISKVGHRQGVLFGSQRRLEVSWVAGPQWPSNHLLELENDLIAAHVLHLDYAPIAQFLG
;
A
#
# COMPACT_ATOMS: atom_id res chain seq x y z
N MET A 1 28.09 10.09 5.92
CA MET A 1 28.05 8.64 5.63
C MET A 1 26.62 8.29 5.32
N THR A 2 26.32 8.01 4.05
CA THR A 2 25.01 7.51 3.61
C THR A 2 24.92 6.05 4.00
N ASP A 3 24.23 5.75 5.10
CA ASP A 3 23.80 4.38 5.36
C ASP A 3 22.91 3.97 4.20
N LEU A 4 23.39 3.00 3.43
CA LEU A 4 22.61 2.36 2.38
C LEU A 4 21.42 1.67 3.06
N PRO A 5 20.23 1.65 2.42
CA PRO A 5 19.07 0.93 2.95
C PRO A 5 19.47 -0.48 3.37
N PRO A 6 18.79 -1.08 4.37
CA PRO A 6 18.93 -2.51 4.63
C PRO A 6 18.71 -3.26 3.31
N GLU A 7 19.73 -4.00 2.86
CA GLU A 7 19.67 -4.68 1.57
C GLU A 7 18.55 -5.73 1.61
N LEU A 8 17.47 -5.48 0.86
CA LEU A 8 16.39 -6.44 0.72
C LEU A 8 16.93 -7.63 -0.10
N THR A 9 17.21 -8.74 0.58
CA THR A 9 17.69 -9.96 -0.09
C THR A 9 16.54 -10.66 -0.79
N TRP A 10 16.42 -10.40 -2.10
CA TRP A 10 15.42 -11.00 -2.97
C TRP A 10 15.91 -12.34 -3.53
N GLY A 11 15.01 -13.34 -3.59
CA GLY A 11 15.27 -14.57 -4.35
C GLY A 11 15.37 -14.32 -5.86
N ALA A 12 15.81 -15.33 -6.60
CA ALA A 12 15.84 -15.29 -8.05
C ALA A 12 14.44 -15.00 -8.64
N TRP A 13 14.42 -14.31 -9.78
CA TRP A 13 13.22 -14.20 -10.60
C TRP A 13 12.89 -15.56 -11.20
N VAL A 14 11.63 -16.00 -11.05
CA VAL A 14 11.12 -17.25 -11.61
C VAL A 14 9.80 -17.00 -12.33
N PRO A 15 9.44 -17.80 -13.34
CA PRO A 15 8.15 -17.66 -14.02
C PRO A 15 6.97 -17.70 -13.04
N LEU A 16 6.04 -16.76 -13.20
CA LEU A 16 4.81 -16.72 -12.40
C LEU A 16 3.83 -17.84 -12.82
N HIS A 17 3.82 -18.20 -14.10
CA HIS A 17 3.04 -19.32 -14.59
C HIS A 17 3.54 -20.64 -13.95
N GLY A 18 2.63 -21.39 -13.32
CA GLY A 18 2.98 -22.64 -12.64
C GLY A 18 3.75 -22.48 -11.32
N ILE A 19 3.95 -21.26 -10.82
CA ILE A 19 4.79 -20.96 -9.64
C ILE A 19 4.40 -21.74 -8.36
N SER A 20 3.15 -22.16 -8.24
CA SER A 20 2.66 -22.95 -7.11
C SER A 20 3.35 -24.31 -6.97
N ARG A 21 3.91 -24.83 -8.07
CA ARG A 21 4.66 -26.09 -8.12
C ARG A 21 6.16 -25.89 -7.92
N ASN A 22 6.65 -24.65 -7.94
CA ASN A 22 8.07 -24.37 -7.81
C ASN A 22 8.55 -24.54 -6.36
N PRO A 23 9.43 -25.51 -6.06
CA PRO A 23 9.91 -25.75 -4.70
C PRO A 23 10.83 -24.64 -4.17
N THR A 24 11.42 -23.81 -5.03
CA THR A 24 12.31 -22.72 -4.60
C THR A 24 11.56 -21.56 -3.96
N ILE A 25 10.26 -21.42 -4.24
CA ILE A 25 9.41 -20.43 -3.57
C ILE A 25 9.03 -20.92 -2.18
N PRO A 26 9.38 -20.21 -1.09
CA PRO A 26 9.12 -20.66 0.26
C PRO A 26 7.62 -20.83 0.58
N ARG A 27 7.30 -21.71 1.53
CA ARG A 27 5.95 -21.84 2.10
C ARG A 27 5.74 -21.01 3.37
N THR A 28 6.58 -20.02 3.58
CA THR A 28 6.61 -19.14 4.76
C THR A 28 6.07 -17.74 4.43
N PRO A 29 5.79 -16.92 5.46
CA PRO A 29 5.41 -15.52 5.28
C PRO A 29 6.51 -14.69 4.60
N GLY A 30 6.10 -13.66 3.86
CA GLY A 30 7.06 -12.80 3.17
C GLY A 30 6.45 -11.76 2.27
N VAL A 31 7.33 -11.10 1.52
CA VAL A 31 7.02 -10.11 0.48
C VAL A 31 7.40 -10.70 -0.87
N TYR A 32 6.64 -10.39 -1.91
CA TYR A 32 6.92 -10.77 -3.29
C TYR A 32 6.71 -9.58 -4.21
N ARG A 33 7.42 -9.61 -5.33
CA ARG A 33 7.34 -8.63 -6.40
C ARG A 33 7.16 -9.35 -7.73
N VAL A 34 6.45 -8.72 -8.64
CA VAL A 34 6.09 -9.25 -9.96
C VAL A 34 6.44 -8.21 -11.01
N ARG A 35 6.98 -8.69 -12.12
CA ARG A 35 7.23 -7.88 -13.32
C ARG A 35 7.00 -8.72 -14.56
N ARG A 36 6.82 -8.05 -15.69
CA ARG A 36 6.92 -8.70 -17.01
C ARG A 36 8.34 -9.20 -17.25
N THR A 37 8.45 -10.36 -17.88
CA THR A 37 9.75 -10.96 -18.22
C THR A 37 10.61 -9.97 -19.02
N GLY A 38 11.86 -9.80 -18.58
CA GLY A 38 12.83 -8.92 -19.24
C GLY A 38 12.67 -7.42 -18.94
N ARG A 39 11.68 -7.02 -18.14
CA ARG A 39 11.53 -5.64 -17.67
C ARG A 39 12.27 -5.41 -16.36
N VAL A 40 12.59 -4.14 -16.08
CA VAL A 40 13.19 -3.72 -14.81
C VAL A 40 12.15 -3.14 -13.85
N ASP A 41 11.12 -2.51 -14.39
CA ASP A 41 9.99 -1.97 -13.63
C ASP A 41 9.04 -3.08 -13.15
N LEU A 42 8.42 -2.84 -12.01
CA LEU A 42 7.52 -3.78 -11.36
C LEU A 42 6.08 -3.53 -11.83
N ASP A 43 5.32 -4.61 -11.95
CA ASP A 43 3.89 -4.53 -12.18
C ASP A 43 3.11 -4.61 -10.86
N TYR A 44 3.64 -5.32 -9.85
CA TYR A 44 2.97 -5.47 -8.57
C TYR A 44 3.93 -5.84 -7.44
N VAL A 45 3.68 -5.32 -6.23
CA VAL A 45 4.32 -5.76 -4.99
C VAL A 45 3.22 -6.18 -4.02
N GLY A 46 3.42 -7.31 -3.35
CA GLY A 46 2.49 -7.83 -2.37
C GLY A 46 3.18 -8.53 -1.22
N GLN A 47 2.42 -8.79 -0.16
CA GLN A 47 2.87 -9.62 0.95
C GLN A 47 1.88 -10.71 1.33
N THR A 48 2.37 -11.66 2.13
CA THR A 48 1.51 -12.60 2.82
C THR A 48 2.04 -12.96 4.20
N GLY A 49 1.15 -12.96 5.19
CA GLY A 49 1.39 -13.57 6.51
C GLY A 49 1.26 -15.09 6.53
N ARG A 50 1.04 -15.73 5.38
CA ARG A 50 0.84 -17.19 5.26
C ARG A 50 1.97 -17.82 4.46
N SER A 51 1.68 -18.27 3.24
CA SER A 51 2.62 -18.99 2.38
C SER A 51 2.85 -18.18 1.11
N LEU A 52 4.09 -17.74 0.88
CA LEU A 52 4.52 -17.10 -0.36
C LEU A 52 4.13 -17.93 -1.59
N ARG A 53 4.46 -19.24 -1.58
CA ARG A 53 4.07 -20.17 -2.66
C ARG A 53 2.57 -20.23 -2.88
N GLY A 54 1.78 -20.26 -1.80
CA GLY A 54 0.32 -20.25 -1.88
C GLY A 54 -0.24 -18.94 -2.43
N ARG A 55 0.29 -17.79 -1.98
CA ARG A 55 -0.16 -16.46 -2.42
C ARG A 55 0.20 -16.20 -3.88
N LEU A 56 1.41 -16.55 -4.30
CA LEU A 56 1.85 -16.46 -5.69
C LEU A 56 1.11 -17.45 -6.59
N GLY A 57 0.79 -18.66 -6.10
CA GLY A 57 -0.07 -19.62 -6.81
C GLY A 57 -1.52 -19.13 -6.98
N ALA A 58 -2.03 -18.34 -6.03
CA ALA A 58 -3.30 -17.65 -6.19
C ALA A 58 -3.21 -16.53 -7.25
N LEU A 59 -2.09 -15.81 -7.30
CA LEU A 59 -1.83 -14.76 -8.28
C LEU A 59 -1.66 -15.30 -9.70
N SER A 60 -1.02 -16.46 -9.87
CA SER A 60 -0.75 -17.08 -11.18
C SER A 60 -2.02 -17.43 -11.97
N ARG A 61 -3.21 -17.30 -11.38
CA ARG A 61 -4.50 -17.35 -12.09
C ARG A 61 -4.66 -16.20 -13.09
N CYS A 62 -3.78 -15.20 -13.10
CA CYS A 62 -3.71 -14.21 -14.17
C CYS A 62 -3.36 -14.82 -15.55
N HIS A 63 -2.86 -16.07 -15.60
CA HIS A 63 -2.61 -16.81 -16.84
C HIS A 63 -3.82 -17.64 -17.34
N SER A 64 -4.97 -17.58 -16.66
CA SER A 64 -6.18 -18.28 -17.09
C SER A 64 -6.78 -17.67 -18.36
N ASP A 65 -7.53 -18.47 -19.13
CA ASP A 65 -8.20 -18.01 -20.37
C ASP A 65 -9.25 -16.93 -20.09
N THR A 66 -9.92 -17.02 -18.93
CA THR A 66 -10.89 -16.02 -18.48
C THR A 66 -10.34 -15.23 -17.31
N MET A 67 -10.73 -13.95 -17.22
CA MET A 67 -10.30 -13.09 -16.11
C MET A 67 -10.70 -13.70 -14.76
N PRO A 68 -9.73 -13.89 -13.83
CA PRO A 68 -10.04 -14.39 -12.49
C PRO A 68 -10.86 -13.36 -11.68
N TYR A 69 -11.48 -13.80 -10.60
CA TYR A 69 -12.06 -12.89 -9.60
C TYR A 69 -10.96 -12.21 -8.75
N ARG A 70 -11.29 -11.14 -8.02
CA ARG A 70 -10.37 -10.49 -7.06
C ARG A 70 -10.03 -11.38 -5.85
N ASP A 71 -10.76 -12.47 -5.64
CA ASP A 71 -10.41 -13.49 -4.66
C ASP A 71 -10.00 -14.79 -5.37
N PRO A 72 -8.92 -15.45 -4.92
CA PRO A 72 -8.17 -15.22 -3.68
C PRO A 72 -7.07 -14.15 -3.76
N HIS A 73 -6.89 -13.48 -4.90
CA HIS A 73 -5.84 -12.48 -5.07
C HIS A 73 -6.29 -11.23 -5.82
N THR A 74 -6.24 -10.08 -5.14
CA THR A 74 -6.82 -8.82 -5.59
C THR A 74 -6.22 -8.31 -6.91
N ALA A 75 -4.92 -8.47 -7.13
CA ALA A 75 -4.25 -8.04 -8.35
C ALA A 75 -4.35 -9.01 -9.55
N ALA A 76 -4.83 -10.24 -9.36
CA ALA A 76 -4.87 -11.23 -10.44
C ALA A 76 -5.69 -10.78 -11.67
N PRO A 77 -6.87 -10.12 -11.51
CA PRO A 77 -7.62 -9.60 -12.65
C PRO A 77 -6.87 -8.50 -13.44
N ALA A 78 -6.12 -7.66 -12.74
CA ALA A 78 -5.39 -6.56 -13.37
C ALA A 78 -4.15 -7.07 -14.13
N LEU A 79 -3.41 -8.03 -13.57
CA LEU A 79 -2.32 -8.70 -14.29
C LEU A 79 -2.86 -9.52 -15.48
N TRP A 80 -4.03 -10.14 -15.35
CA TRP A 80 -4.70 -10.80 -16.48
C TRP A 80 -4.98 -9.79 -17.60
N ALA A 81 -5.53 -8.61 -17.28
CA ALA A 81 -5.81 -7.58 -18.27
C ALA A 81 -4.54 -7.08 -18.98
N LEU A 82 -3.44 -6.94 -18.22
CA LEU A 82 -2.15 -6.53 -18.78
C LEU A 82 -1.58 -7.60 -19.72
N ARG A 83 -1.64 -8.88 -19.33
CA ARG A 83 -1.25 -10.00 -20.20
C ARG A 83 -2.14 -10.11 -21.44
N HIS A 84 -3.46 -10.05 -21.27
CA HIS A 84 -4.41 -10.17 -22.36
C HIS A 84 -4.23 -9.07 -23.41
N SER A 85 -3.93 -7.84 -22.98
CA SER A 85 -3.72 -6.70 -23.88
C SER A 85 -2.36 -6.68 -24.58
N THR A 86 -1.33 -7.29 -23.99
CA THR A 86 0.06 -7.14 -24.48
C THR A 86 0.73 -8.44 -24.90
N GLY A 87 0.13 -9.60 -24.60
CA GLY A 87 0.76 -10.90 -24.77
C GLY A 87 1.95 -11.15 -23.83
N CYS A 88 2.14 -10.32 -22.80
CA CYS A 88 3.29 -10.44 -21.92
C CYS A 88 3.22 -11.66 -20.99
N GLU A 89 4.38 -12.15 -20.60
CA GLU A 89 4.52 -13.13 -19.52
C GLU A 89 5.13 -12.48 -18.28
N PHE A 90 4.88 -13.08 -17.11
CA PHE A 90 5.29 -12.55 -15.82
C PHE A 90 6.30 -13.45 -15.13
N GLU A 91 7.18 -12.81 -14.38
CA GLU A 91 8.07 -13.45 -13.42
C GLU A 91 7.88 -12.82 -12.03
N ALA A 92 8.20 -13.59 -11.00
CA ALA A 92 8.09 -13.17 -9.62
C ALA A 92 9.38 -13.48 -8.85
N SER A 93 9.68 -12.64 -7.88
CA SER A 93 10.74 -12.83 -6.90
C SER A 93 10.15 -12.64 -5.51
N ALA A 94 10.67 -13.37 -4.53
CA ALA A 94 10.15 -13.36 -3.17
C ALA A 94 11.27 -13.31 -2.13
N MET A 95 10.94 -12.73 -0.98
CA MET A 95 11.80 -12.60 0.19
C MET A 95 11.00 -13.03 1.43
N THR A 96 11.60 -13.87 2.26
CA THR A 96 10.98 -14.33 3.52
C THR A 96 11.07 -13.26 4.60
N THR A 97 10.15 -13.32 5.57
CA THR A 97 10.13 -12.42 6.74
C THR A 97 9.86 -13.20 8.01
N THR A 98 10.26 -12.68 9.17
CA THR A 98 10.23 -13.34 10.49
C THR A 98 8.83 -13.45 11.12
N GLY A 99 7.77 -13.56 10.33
CA GLY A 99 6.39 -13.68 10.81
C GLY A 99 5.76 -12.38 11.32
N ASP A 100 6.55 -11.44 11.86
CA ASP A 100 6.07 -10.13 12.32
C ASP A 100 5.31 -9.39 11.19
N PRO A 101 4.00 -9.13 11.37
CA PRO A 101 3.21 -8.39 10.40
C PRO A 101 3.72 -6.97 10.14
N LEU A 102 4.24 -6.26 11.14
CA LEU A 102 4.65 -4.87 10.99
C LEU A 102 5.89 -4.75 10.11
N LEU A 103 6.92 -5.55 10.40
CA LEU A 103 8.11 -5.63 9.55
C LEU A 103 7.75 -6.00 8.11
N ARG A 104 6.87 -7.00 7.92
CA ARG A 104 6.47 -7.44 6.58
C ARG A 104 5.72 -6.37 5.79
N LEU A 105 4.76 -5.68 6.42
CA LEU A 105 4.00 -4.60 5.77
C LEU A 105 4.86 -3.36 5.52
N GLY A 106 5.78 -3.05 6.44
CA GLY A 106 6.78 -1.99 6.24
C GLY A 106 7.70 -2.27 5.05
N ARG A 107 8.18 -3.51 4.89
CA ARG A 107 9.00 -3.92 3.74
C ARG A 107 8.25 -3.87 2.41
N GLU A 108 6.96 -4.24 2.38
CA GLU A 108 6.11 -4.05 1.21
C GLU A 108 6.03 -2.56 0.83
N ALA A 109 5.76 -1.69 1.80
CA ALA A 109 5.69 -0.25 1.57
C ALA A 109 7.04 0.32 1.07
N LEU A 110 8.16 -0.12 1.67
CA LEU A 110 9.51 0.27 1.27
C LEU A 110 9.82 -0.11 -0.18
N GLU A 111 9.57 -1.35 -0.60
CA GLU A 111 9.83 -1.78 -1.99
C GLU A 111 9.01 -0.96 -2.99
N ILE A 112 7.73 -0.66 -2.68
CA ILE A 112 6.90 0.20 -3.51
C ILE A 112 7.45 1.64 -3.56
N GLY A 113 7.86 2.19 -2.41
CA GLY A 113 8.42 3.54 -2.32
C GLY A 113 9.74 3.68 -3.08
N LEU A 114 10.65 2.71 -2.94
CA LEU A 114 11.92 2.67 -3.69
C LEU A 114 11.67 2.54 -5.20
N HIS A 115 10.74 1.67 -5.60
CA HIS A 115 10.34 1.57 -7.01
C HIS A 115 9.84 2.91 -7.55
N ARG A 116 8.98 3.60 -6.79
CA ARG A 116 8.43 4.91 -7.15
C ARG A 116 9.50 6.00 -7.25
N GLN A 117 10.50 6.00 -6.36
CA GLN A 117 11.64 6.93 -6.45
C GLN A 117 12.46 6.70 -7.72
N THR A 118 12.68 5.43 -8.09
CA THR A 118 13.49 5.07 -9.27
C THR A 118 12.76 5.32 -10.59
N HIS A 119 11.45 5.07 -10.66
CA HIS A 119 10.69 5.09 -11.92
C HIS A 119 9.71 6.26 -12.04
N GLY A 120 9.54 7.07 -10.99
CA GLY A 120 8.60 8.20 -10.97
C GLY A 120 7.12 7.80 -10.95
N ALA A 121 6.81 6.50 -10.82
CA ALA A 121 5.47 5.94 -10.85
C ALA A 121 5.35 4.69 -9.97
N SER A 122 4.11 4.35 -9.58
CA SER A 122 3.81 3.08 -8.88
C SER A 122 4.04 1.87 -9.79
N PRO A 123 4.22 0.66 -9.20
CA PRO A 123 4.09 -0.56 -9.98
C PRO A 123 2.76 -0.60 -10.74
N THR A 124 2.77 -1.09 -11.97
CA THR A 124 1.69 -0.92 -12.98
C THR A 124 0.26 -1.12 -12.45
N VAL A 125 0.02 -2.18 -11.67
CA VAL A 125 -1.32 -2.54 -11.15
C VAL A 125 -1.44 -2.38 -9.63
N GLN A 126 -0.51 -1.67 -9.00
CA GLN A 126 -0.56 -1.36 -7.57
C GLN A 126 -1.76 -0.46 -7.25
N PHE A 127 -2.20 -0.45 -5.98
CA PHE A 127 -3.27 0.42 -5.48
C PHE A 127 -4.61 0.29 -6.23
N GLY A 128 -4.90 -0.92 -6.72
CA GLY A 128 -6.16 -1.25 -7.39
C GLY A 128 -6.26 -0.76 -8.83
N ARG A 129 -5.14 -0.39 -9.45
CA ARG A 129 -5.08 0.03 -10.85
C ARG A 129 -5.36 -1.13 -11.80
N VAL A 130 -5.99 -0.80 -12.93
CA VAL A 130 -6.31 -1.74 -14.01
C VAL A 130 -5.96 -1.05 -15.33
N PRO A 131 -5.40 -1.77 -16.33
CA PRO A 131 -5.16 -1.21 -17.66
C PRO A 131 -6.42 -0.57 -18.26
N VAL A 132 -6.22 0.56 -18.95
CA VAL A 132 -7.28 1.25 -19.70
C VAL A 132 -7.94 0.28 -20.69
N GLY A 133 -9.26 0.36 -20.83
CA GLY A 133 -10.03 -0.55 -21.68
C GLY A 133 -10.37 -1.89 -21.01
N TYR A 134 -10.09 -2.06 -19.72
CA TYR A 134 -10.48 -3.24 -18.95
C TYR A 134 -11.17 -2.84 -17.65
N ARG A 135 -12.06 -3.69 -17.15
CA ARG A 135 -12.61 -3.58 -15.79
C ARG A 135 -12.24 -4.84 -15.03
N ALA A 136 -11.73 -4.69 -13.81
CA ALA A 136 -11.44 -5.87 -12.99
C ALA A 136 -12.71 -6.56 -12.49
N SER A 137 -12.65 -7.89 -12.38
CA SER A 137 -13.71 -8.70 -11.77
C SER A 137 -14.06 -8.27 -10.35
N SER A 138 -15.27 -8.61 -9.88
CA SER A 138 -15.64 -8.45 -8.48
C SER A 138 -14.83 -9.37 -7.54
N PRO A 139 -14.90 -9.15 -6.22
CA PRO A 139 -14.62 -10.21 -5.24
C PRO A 139 -15.53 -11.43 -5.46
N ASN A 140 -15.13 -12.59 -4.92
CA ASN A 140 -15.88 -13.85 -5.04
C ASN A 140 -16.29 -14.34 -3.64
N ASN A 141 -17.31 -13.68 -3.07
CA ASN A 141 -17.86 -14.06 -1.77
C ASN A 141 -19.39 -14.27 -1.84
N ALA A 142 -19.90 -15.06 -0.90
CA ALA A 142 -21.31 -15.47 -0.84
C ALA A 142 -22.27 -14.27 -0.77
N ARG A 143 -21.88 -13.19 -0.09
CA ARG A 143 -22.68 -11.96 0.01
C ARG A 143 -22.91 -11.31 -1.36
N LEU A 144 -21.87 -11.22 -2.19
CA LEU A 144 -22.01 -10.67 -3.55
C LEU A 144 -22.80 -11.59 -4.47
N VAL A 145 -22.67 -12.92 -4.29
CA VAL A 145 -23.47 -13.90 -5.02
C VAL A 145 -24.95 -13.73 -4.69
N ALA A 146 -25.29 -13.70 -3.40
CA ALA A 146 -26.67 -13.52 -2.93
C ALA A 146 -27.28 -12.20 -3.40
N ALA A 147 -26.46 -11.14 -3.50
CA ALA A 147 -26.90 -9.83 -3.98
C ALA A 147 -26.88 -9.67 -5.52
N GLY A 148 -26.53 -10.71 -6.29
CA GLY A 148 -26.42 -10.63 -7.76
C GLY A 148 -25.28 -9.73 -8.27
N ASN A 149 -24.37 -9.30 -7.39
CA ASN A 149 -23.31 -8.34 -7.67
C ASN A 149 -21.95 -8.99 -7.98
N ARG A 150 -21.89 -10.33 -8.05
CA ARG A 150 -20.70 -11.05 -8.50
C ARG A 150 -20.62 -11.01 -10.03
N PHE A 151 -19.51 -10.50 -10.57
CA PHE A 151 -19.30 -10.45 -12.02
C PHE A 151 -17.83 -10.72 -12.38
N ARG A 152 -17.61 -11.29 -13.57
CA ARG A 152 -16.29 -11.34 -14.19
C ARG A 152 -16.04 -10.07 -14.98
N GLY A 153 -14.87 -9.50 -14.80
CA GLY A 153 -14.39 -8.39 -15.60
C GLY A 153 -13.89 -8.86 -16.96
N GLY A 154 -13.23 -7.95 -17.68
CA GLY A 154 -12.78 -8.18 -19.04
C GLY A 154 -12.55 -6.86 -19.77
N PRO A 155 -12.48 -6.90 -21.12
CA PRO A 155 -12.55 -5.72 -21.94
C PRO A 155 -13.77 -4.85 -21.56
N TYR A 156 -13.57 -3.54 -21.52
CA TYR A 156 -14.54 -2.57 -21.05
C TYR A 156 -14.50 -1.32 -21.92
N SER A 157 -15.62 -1.01 -22.55
CA SER A 157 -15.83 0.13 -23.45
C SER A 157 -16.65 1.27 -22.84
N GLY A 158 -16.94 1.20 -21.54
CA GLY A 158 -17.67 2.27 -20.85
C GLY A 158 -16.77 3.45 -20.44
N PRO A 159 -17.33 4.42 -19.69
CA PRO A 159 -16.60 5.61 -19.25
C PRO A 159 -15.35 5.27 -18.42
N THR A 160 -14.31 6.10 -18.51
CA THR A 160 -13.07 5.93 -17.75
C THR A 160 -13.34 5.73 -16.25
N LEU A 161 -12.84 4.63 -15.70
CA LEU A 161 -12.98 4.29 -14.29
C LEU A 161 -11.89 4.97 -13.46
N ALA A 162 -12.10 5.11 -12.15
CA ALA A 162 -11.09 5.63 -11.24
C ALA A 162 -9.78 4.81 -11.27
N GLU A 163 -9.89 3.49 -11.47
CA GLU A 163 -8.77 2.54 -11.60
C GLU A 163 -7.91 2.75 -12.86
N HIS A 164 -8.41 3.50 -13.86
CA HIS A 164 -7.70 3.82 -15.10
C HIS A 164 -6.88 5.11 -15.05
N ARG A 165 -7.12 5.96 -14.04
CA ARG A 165 -6.41 7.23 -13.91
C ARG A 165 -4.91 6.96 -13.78
N ALA A 166 -4.05 7.89 -14.20
CA ALA A 166 -2.60 7.74 -14.04
C ALA A 166 -2.19 7.72 -12.55
N GLY A 167 -0.99 7.19 -12.28
CA GLY A 167 -0.27 7.34 -11.00
C GLY A 167 0.00 8.80 -10.65
N THR A 168 0.10 9.12 -9.36
CA THR A 168 0.85 10.31 -8.95
C THR A 168 2.31 9.95 -8.75
N SER A 169 3.21 10.80 -9.25
CA SER A 169 4.63 10.71 -8.94
C SER A 169 4.89 11.02 -7.46
N PRO A 170 6.02 10.55 -6.88
CA PRO A 170 6.47 11.01 -5.58
C PRO A 170 6.58 12.54 -5.55
N VAL A 171 6.14 13.15 -4.45
CA VAL A 171 6.23 14.61 -4.27
C VAL A 171 7.68 15.05 -4.04
N GLY A 172 8.46 14.23 -3.35
CA GLY A 172 9.87 14.46 -3.09
C GLY A 172 10.62 13.18 -2.77
N ARG A 173 11.89 13.33 -2.38
CA ARG A 173 12.75 12.22 -1.96
C ARG A 173 12.29 11.65 -0.62
N LEU A 174 12.56 10.37 -0.38
CA LEU A 174 12.35 9.73 0.93
C LEU A 174 13.37 10.24 1.94
N THR A 175 13.02 11.28 2.70
CA THR A 175 13.89 11.96 3.67
C THR A 175 13.72 11.44 5.11
N PRO A 176 14.76 11.50 5.97
CA PRO A 176 14.77 10.85 7.28
C PRO A 176 13.96 11.55 8.38
N ASP A 177 13.65 12.85 8.27
CA ASP A 177 13.05 13.61 9.36
C ASP A 177 11.51 13.69 9.25
N PRO A 178 10.74 12.84 9.96
CA PRO A 178 9.29 12.88 9.96
C PRO A 178 8.67 14.09 10.65
N HIS A 179 9.47 14.98 11.25
CA HIS A 179 9.01 16.21 11.88
C HIS A 179 9.24 17.45 11.03
N ALA A 180 10.05 17.35 9.98
CA ALA A 180 10.33 18.45 9.07
C ALA A 180 9.02 19.00 8.47
N PRO A 181 8.91 20.33 8.30
CA PRO A 181 7.77 20.96 7.63
C PRO A 181 7.69 20.59 6.15
N SER A 182 8.80 20.16 5.55
CA SER A 182 8.92 19.75 4.15
C SER A 182 9.15 18.25 3.97
N TRP A 183 8.80 17.41 4.96
CA TRP A 183 9.10 15.97 4.94
C TRP A 183 8.55 15.29 3.69
N CYS A 184 9.41 14.57 2.98
CA CYS A 184 9.14 13.93 1.68
C CYS A 184 8.60 14.89 0.61
N GLY A 185 8.99 16.17 0.67
CA GLY A 185 8.58 17.22 -0.27
C GLY A 185 7.21 17.82 -0.02
N HIS A 186 6.44 17.32 0.95
CA HIS A 186 5.13 17.85 1.28
C HIS A 186 5.23 19.10 2.17
N GLN A 187 4.31 20.05 2.01
CA GLN A 187 4.17 21.21 2.89
C GLN A 187 3.23 20.88 4.05
N TRP A 188 3.79 20.38 5.14
CA TRP A 188 3.04 19.98 6.31
C TRP A 188 2.63 21.19 7.16
N SER A 189 1.42 21.16 7.70
CA SER A 189 0.99 22.13 8.72
C SER A 189 1.87 22.06 9.97
N PRO A 190 1.96 23.15 10.76
CA PRO A 190 2.50 23.07 12.11
C PRO A 190 1.80 21.99 12.92
N TRP A 191 2.53 21.35 13.83
CA TRP A 191 1.95 20.38 14.75
C TRP A 191 0.91 21.04 15.67
N ARG A 192 -0.23 20.40 15.82
CA ARG A 192 -1.36 20.84 16.66
C ARG A 192 -1.82 19.72 17.57
N PRO A 193 -2.39 19.99 18.76
CA PRO A 193 -3.00 18.96 19.58
C PRO A 193 -4.07 18.20 18.78
N LEU A 194 -4.01 16.86 18.79
CA LEU A 194 -4.94 16.04 18.00
C LEU A 194 -6.41 16.27 18.40
N HIS A 195 -6.68 16.59 19.67
CA HIS A 195 -8.04 16.90 20.14
C HIS A 195 -8.59 18.23 19.60
N ASP A 196 -7.72 19.13 19.13
CA ASP A 196 -8.09 20.44 18.58
C ASP A 196 -8.21 20.45 17.05
N VAL A 197 -7.93 19.33 16.38
CA VAL A 197 -7.87 19.26 14.90
C VAL A 197 -9.13 19.77 14.20
N SER A 198 -10.32 19.57 14.79
CA SER A 198 -11.57 20.08 14.21
C SER A 198 -11.73 21.60 14.30
N ARG A 199 -11.03 22.24 15.23
CA ARG A 199 -11.00 23.69 15.41
C ARG A 199 -10.07 24.33 14.40
N ASP A 200 -8.95 23.67 14.12
CA ASP A 200 -7.92 24.15 13.18
C ASP A 200 -8.26 23.83 11.71
N LEU A 201 -9.06 22.79 11.46
CA LEU A 201 -9.57 22.42 10.14
C LEU A 201 -11.09 22.55 10.09
N THR A 202 -11.56 23.78 9.88
CA THR A 202 -13.00 24.11 9.83
C THR A 202 -13.67 23.69 8.51
N THR A 203 -12.91 23.65 7.42
CA THR A 203 -13.41 23.19 6.11
C THR A 203 -12.94 21.78 5.84
N PRO A 204 -13.86 20.82 5.61
CA PRO A 204 -13.48 19.46 5.25
C PRO A 204 -12.64 19.42 3.98
N ALA A 205 -11.53 18.70 4.06
CA ALA A 205 -10.62 18.49 2.93
C ALA A 205 -10.25 17.02 2.82
N THR A 206 -9.67 16.63 1.69
CA THR A 206 -9.04 15.32 1.55
C THR A 206 -7.53 15.52 1.58
N GLY A 207 -6.82 14.65 2.29
CA GLY A 207 -5.39 14.86 2.49
C GLY A 207 -4.67 13.74 3.21
N LEU A 208 -3.43 14.06 3.55
CA LEU A 208 -2.52 13.24 4.36
C LEU A 208 -2.45 13.81 5.77
N TYR A 209 -2.22 12.96 6.75
CA TYR A 209 -1.94 13.38 8.12
C TYR A 209 -0.93 12.45 8.77
N ARG A 210 -0.23 12.99 9.76
CA ARG A 210 0.75 12.28 10.58
C ARG A 210 0.49 12.58 12.04
N ILE A 211 0.61 11.57 12.89
CA ILE A 211 0.35 11.65 14.34
C ILE A 211 1.63 11.28 15.08
N ARG A 212 2.02 12.10 16.06
CA ARG A 212 3.14 11.81 16.97
C ARG A 212 2.71 11.82 18.43
N GLY A 213 3.46 11.08 19.25
CA GLY A 213 3.33 11.06 20.70
C GLY A 213 4.26 12.04 21.39
N ASP A 214 4.24 12.05 22.72
CA ASP A 214 5.12 12.86 23.56
C ASP A 214 6.46 12.18 23.87
N ALA A 215 6.50 10.84 23.95
CA ALA A 215 7.75 10.09 24.11
C ALA A 215 8.68 10.31 22.90
N ASP A 216 9.78 11.03 23.12
CA ASP A 216 10.77 11.45 22.11
C ASP A 216 10.18 12.06 20.84
N ARG A 217 8.95 12.61 20.94
CA ARG A 217 8.16 13.07 19.80
C ARG A 217 7.98 12.01 18.71
N ALA A 218 8.06 10.72 19.02
CA ALA A 218 8.06 9.64 18.05
C ALA A 218 6.85 9.71 17.10
N LEU A 219 7.09 9.54 15.80
CA LEU A 219 6.02 9.38 14.82
C LEU A 219 5.30 8.04 15.07
N LEU A 220 4.01 8.10 15.34
CA LEU A 220 3.21 6.92 15.66
C LEU A 220 2.42 6.40 14.46
N TYR A 221 1.98 7.29 13.58
CA TYR A 221 1.06 6.93 12.50
C TYR A 221 1.12 7.92 11.33
N VAL A 222 0.96 7.39 10.12
CA VAL A 222 0.66 8.16 8.91
C VAL A 222 -0.65 7.63 8.33
N GLY A 223 -1.52 8.54 7.91
CA GLY A 223 -2.80 8.21 7.33
C GLY A 223 -3.24 9.17 6.23
N GLN A 224 -4.34 8.80 5.59
CA GLN A 224 -4.99 9.60 4.55
C GLN A 224 -6.51 9.62 4.67
N GLY A 225 -7.13 10.58 3.99
CA GLY A 225 -8.57 10.63 3.74
C GLY A 225 -9.19 11.97 4.13
N VAL A 226 -10.45 11.95 4.56
CA VAL A 226 -11.19 13.16 4.91
C VAL A 226 -10.70 13.76 6.22
N LEU A 227 -10.19 14.98 6.18
CA LEU A 227 -9.76 15.78 7.31
C LEU A 227 -10.87 16.75 7.72
N PRO A 228 -11.13 17.00 9.02
CA PRO A 228 -10.45 16.44 10.21
C PRO A 228 -10.97 15.05 10.64
N ALA A 229 -11.97 14.49 9.94
CA ALA A 229 -12.71 13.31 10.38
C ALA A 229 -11.84 12.07 10.63
N ARG A 230 -10.86 11.80 9.77
CA ARG A 230 -9.96 10.64 9.86
C ARG A 230 -9.01 10.71 11.07
N PRO A 231 -8.23 11.80 11.27
CA PRO A 231 -7.47 12.00 12.51
C PRO A 231 -8.33 11.81 13.77
N ARG A 232 -9.53 12.43 13.81
CA ARG A 232 -10.44 12.35 14.97
C ARG A 232 -10.90 10.92 15.27
N ALA A 233 -11.08 10.09 14.25
CA ALA A 233 -11.50 8.71 14.42
C ALA A 233 -10.50 7.88 15.25
N HIS A 234 -9.22 8.28 15.31
CA HIS A 234 -8.23 7.62 16.16
C HIS A 234 -8.47 7.88 17.66
N LEU A 235 -8.97 9.06 18.04
CA LEU A 235 -9.33 9.35 19.44
C LEU A 235 -10.44 8.39 19.91
N ALA A 236 -11.42 8.10 19.06
CA ALA A 236 -12.49 7.15 19.38
C ALA A 236 -11.99 5.70 19.55
N LYS A 237 -10.82 5.35 19.00
CA LYS A 237 -10.21 4.02 19.19
C LYS A 237 -9.57 3.87 20.57
N ILE A 238 -9.13 4.97 21.20
CA ILE A 238 -8.54 4.95 22.55
C ILE A 238 -9.53 4.40 23.57
N SER A 239 -10.81 4.75 23.44
CA SER A 239 -11.88 4.29 24.33
C SER A 239 -12.31 2.84 24.10
N LYS A 240 -11.83 2.17 23.05
CA LYS A 240 -12.20 0.78 22.75
C LYS A 240 -11.25 -0.18 23.46
N VAL A 241 -11.79 -0.90 24.46
CA VAL A 241 -11.05 -1.91 25.23
C VAL A 241 -10.37 -2.91 24.28
N GLY A 242 -9.07 -3.12 24.48
CA GLY A 242 -8.27 -4.08 23.70
C GLY A 242 -7.95 -3.66 22.26
N HIS A 243 -8.34 -2.46 21.82
CA HIS A 243 -8.00 -2.00 20.47
C HIS A 243 -6.50 -1.69 20.37
N ARG A 244 -5.74 -2.51 19.64
CA ARG A 244 -4.27 -2.42 19.54
C ARG A 244 -3.74 -1.01 19.25
N GLN A 245 -4.25 -0.36 18.19
CA GLN A 245 -3.87 1.03 17.88
C GLN A 245 -4.31 2.03 18.97
N GLY A 246 -5.47 1.82 19.59
CA GLY A 246 -5.99 2.69 20.65
C GLY A 246 -5.15 2.63 21.92
N VAL A 247 -4.63 1.46 22.27
CA VAL A 247 -3.71 1.27 23.41
C VAL A 247 -2.43 2.09 23.22
N LEU A 248 -1.82 2.06 22.03
CA LEU A 248 -0.61 2.83 21.74
C LEU A 248 -0.84 4.35 21.76
N PHE A 249 -2.00 4.80 21.28
CA PHE A 249 -2.34 6.22 21.35
C PHE A 249 -2.72 6.66 22.77
N GLY A 250 -3.43 5.81 23.52
CA GLY A 250 -3.84 6.08 24.90
C GLY A 250 -2.70 6.06 25.91
N SER A 251 -1.55 5.46 25.58
CA SER A 251 -0.35 5.50 26.43
C SER A 251 0.43 6.81 26.34
N GLN A 252 0.12 7.68 25.37
CA GLN A 252 0.74 8.99 25.22
C GLN A 252 0.04 10.02 26.09
N ARG A 253 0.79 10.91 26.75
CA ARG A 253 0.15 12.02 27.51
C ARG A 253 -0.42 13.07 26.57
N ARG A 254 0.22 13.23 25.40
CA ARG A 254 -0.18 14.18 24.37
C ARG A 254 -0.01 13.56 22.99
N LEU A 255 -1.04 13.68 22.18
CA LEU A 255 -1.00 13.38 20.75
C LEU A 255 -1.04 14.69 19.98
N GLU A 256 -0.18 14.79 18.98
CA GLU A 256 -0.18 15.91 18.04
C GLU A 256 -0.37 15.40 16.62
N VAL A 257 -0.98 16.24 15.79
CA VAL A 257 -1.24 15.97 14.38
C VAL A 257 -0.71 17.10 13.53
N SER A 258 -0.21 16.73 12.36
CA SER A 258 0.19 17.63 11.28
C SER A 258 -0.37 17.04 9.99
N TRP A 259 -0.76 17.88 9.04
CA TRP A 259 -1.49 17.45 7.86
C TRP A 259 -1.09 18.22 6.61
N VAL A 260 -1.44 17.64 5.47
CA VAL A 260 -1.38 18.25 4.15
C VAL A 260 -2.78 18.12 3.57
N ALA A 261 -3.46 19.25 3.43
CA ALA A 261 -4.74 19.30 2.75
C ALA A 261 -4.50 19.66 1.28
N GLY A 262 -5.19 18.96 0.38
CA GLY A 262 -5.06 19.18 -1.06
C GLY A 262 -6.42 19.26 -1.75
N PRO A 263 -6.42 19.47 -3.08
CA PRO A 263 -7.62 19.29 -3.90
C PRO A 263 -8.18 17.87 -3.74
N GLN A 264 -9.38 17.61 -4.26
CA GLN A 264 -10.04 16.29 -4.16
C GLN A 264 -9.20 15.18 -4.82
N TRP A 265 -8.23 14.66 -4.08
CA TRP A 265 -7.31 13.63 -4.55
C TRP A 265 -8.06 12.31 -4.69
N PRO A 266 -7.92 11.64 -5.85
CA PRO A 266 -8.36 10.26 -6.03
C PRO A 266 -7.80 9.36 -4.92
N SER A 267 -8.59 8.38 -4.49
CA SER A 267 -8.19 7.48 -3.39
C SER A 267 -6.91 6.69 -3.67
N ASN A 268 -6.66 6.31 -4.93
CA ASN A 268 -5.41 5.67 -5.34
C ASN A 268 -4.21 6.60 -5.22
N HIS A 269 -4.34 7.90 -5.50
CA HIS A 269 -3.27 8.89 -5.28
C HIS A 269 -2.95 9.04 -3.78
N LEU A 270 -3.97 9.04 -2.93
CA LEU A 270 -3.76 9.09 -1.47
C LEU A 270 -2.98 7.87 -0.97
N LEU A 271 -3.31 6.67 -1.44
CA LEU A 271 -2.60 5.45 -1.07
C LEU A 271 -1.14 5.48 -1.53
N GLU A 272 -0.88 6.04 -2.71
CA GLU A 272 0.46 6.22 -3.26
C GLU A 272 1.32 7.14 -2.37
N LEU A 273 0.77 8.30 -1.99
CA LEU A 273 1.47 9.26 -1.15
C LEU A 273 1.62 8.79 0.30
N GLU A 274 0.59 8.15 0.87
CA GLU A 274 0.67 7.51 2.19
C GLU A 274 1.77 6.43 2.21
N ASN A 275 1.86 5.62 1.16
CA ASN A 275 2.90 4.60 1.04
C ASN A 275 4.30 5.22 1.04
N ASP A 276 4.53 6.31 0.30
CA ASP A 276 5.84 6.98 0.25
C ASP A 276 6.28 7.47 1.64
N LEU A 277 5.36 7.99 2.45
CA LEU A 277 5.65 8.43 3.82
C LEU A 277 5.99 7.25 4.75
N ILE A 278 5.26 6.14 4.64
CA ILE A 278 5.58 4.91 5.38
C ILE A 278 6.94 4.36 4.93
N ALA A 279 7.19 4.33 3.62
CA ALA A 279 8.45 3.87 3.05
C ALA A 279 9.63 4.71 3.55
N ALA A 280 9.50 6.03 3.62
CA ALA A 280 10.54 6.91 4.15
C ALA A 280 10.86 6.60 5.62
N HIS A 281 9.84 6.34 6.44
CA HIS A 281 10.06 5.96 7.83
C HIS A 281 10.77 4.61 7.95
N VAL A 282 10.36 3.60 7.18
CA VAL A 282 11.00 2.28 7.16
C VAL A 282 12.43 2.36 6.64
N LEU A 283 12.68 3.18 5.61
CA LEU A 283 14.00 3.36 5.01
C LEU A 283 15.04 3.86 6.02
N HIS A 284 14.65 4.79 6.90
CA HIS A 284 15.58 5.50 7.78
C HIS A 284 15.56 5.00 9.22
N LEU A 285 14.56 4.21 9.62
CA LEU A 285 14.42 3.69 10.98
C LEU A 285 14.26 2.17 11.04
N ASP A 286 14.24 1.45 9.91
CA ASP A 286 14.06 -0.01 9.79
C ASP A 286 12.73 -0.58 10.30
N TYR A 287 11.79 0.28 10.72
CA TYR A 287 10.43 -0.11 11.10
C TYR A 287 9.39 0.89 10.61
N ALA A 288 8.16 0.43 10.39
CA ALA A 288 7.02 1.32 10.15
C ALA A 288 6.57 1.98 11.46
N PRO A 289 5.93 3.16 11.44
CA PRO A 289 5.43 3.80 12.66
C PRO A 289 4.67 2.81 13.54
N ILE A 290 4.90 2.81 14.86
CA ILE A 290 4.50 1.69 15.73
C ILE A 290 2.98 1.43 15.76
N ALA A 291 2.16 2.46 15.50
CA ALA A 291 0.72 2.34 15.43
C ALA A 291 0.19 2.10 13.99
N GLN A 292 1.09 2.03 12.99
CA GLN A 292 0.78 1.72 11.60
C GLN A 292 0.28 0.29 11.46
N PHE A 293 -0.70 0.05 10.59
CA PHE A 293 -1.27 -1.27 10.30
C PHE A 293 -1.96 -1.99 11.48
N LEU A 294 -2.17 -1.32 12.62
CA LEU A 294 -2.85 -1.86 13.80
C LEU A 294 -4.32 -1.42 13.95
N GLY A 295 -4.82 -0.70 12.95
CA GLY A 295 -6.06 0.08 12.98
C GLY A 295 -7.32 -0.64 12.58
#